data_AF-A0A973GEE5-F1
#
_entry.id   AF-A0A973GEE5-F1
#
_cell.length_a   1.000
_cell.length_b   1.000
_cell.length_c   1.000
_cell.angle_alpha   90.00
_cell.angle_beta   90.00
_cell.angle_gamma   90.00
#
_symmetry.space_group_name_H-M   'P 1'
#
loop_
_entity.id
_entity.type
_entity.pdbx_description
1 polymer ?
#
loop_
_entity_poly.entity_id
_entity_poly.type
_entity_poly.pdbx_seq_one_letter_code
_entity_poly.pdbx_strand_id
1 'polypeptide(L)'
;MGEGSVLQWFLFTNMLIAAAPGVLWLKRGAQDNSRRGASMGLAIVILIGTINTFLPGANMWVLALPEMFDTPVFYATGVVFVAIAAFNLYRLSTLPPKTRTEEMPRPVW
;
A
#
# COMPACT_ATOMS: atom_id res chain seq x y z
N MET A 1 -20.07 -19.21 2.74
CA MET A 1 -18.85 -18.65 2.11
C MET A 1 -18.13 -19.82 1.45
N GLY A 2 -17.73 -19.70 0.19
CA GLY A 2 -16.99 -20.77 -0.51
C GLY A 2 -15.55 -20.90 0.00
N GLU A 3 -14.86 -21.99 -0.34
CA GLU A 3 -13.43 -22.15 -0.05
C GLU A 3 -12.62 -20.96 -0.61
N GLY A 4 -11.66 -20.47 0.18
CA GLY A 4 -10.81 -19.33 -0.21
C GLY A 4 -11.44 -17.93 -0.01
N SER A 5 -12.72 -17.80 0.37
CA SER A 5 -13.37 -16.48 0.53
C SER A 5 -12.62 -15.54 1.50
N VAL A 6 -12.11 -16.09 2.61
CA VAL A 6 -11.35 -15.32 3.61
C VAL A 6 -10.01 -14.85 3.05
N LEU A 7 -9.34 -15.68 2.26
CA LEU A 7 -8.08 -15.32 1.62
C LEU A 7 -8.27 -14.24 0.56
N GLN A 8 -9.31 -14.37 -0.28
CA GLN A 8 -9.68 -13.32 -1.23
C GLN A 8 -9.98 -11.98 -0.53
N TRP A 9 -10.65 -12.02 0.62
CA TRP A 9 -10.94 -10.80 1.40
C TRP A 9 -9.67 -10.13 1.94
N PHE A 10 -8.73 -10.92 2.47
CA PHE A 10 -7.45 -10.38 2.94
C PHE A 10 -6.60 -9.85 1.80
N LEU A 11 -6.55 -10.54 0.65
CA LEU A 11 -5.89 -10.05 -0.55
C LEU A 11 -6.48 -8.72 -1.01
N PHE A 12 -7.81 -8.63 -1.07
CA PHE A 12 -8.52 -7.40 -1.43
C PHE A 12 -8.17 -6.25 -0.48
N THR A 13 -8.06 -6.53 0.81
CA THR A 13 -7.64 -5.53 1.81
C THR A 13 -6.23 -5.01 1.52
N ASN A 14 -5.28 -5.89 1.16
CA ASN A 14 -3.93 -5.46 0.77
C ASN A 14 -3.95 -4.55 -0.47
N MET A 15 -4.76 -4.88 -1.47
CA MET A 15 -4.94 -4.05 -2.67
C MET A 15 -5.53 -2.67 -2.33
N LEU A 16 -6.53 -2.63 -1.45
CA LEU A 16 -7.14 -1.38 -1.02
C LEU A 16 -6.16 -0.50 -0.23
N ILE A 17 -5.36 -1.09 0.66
CA ILE A 17 -4.31 -0.39 1.41
C ILE A 17 -3.20 0.14 0.49
N ALA A 18 -2.89 -0.55 -0.62
CA ALA A 18 -1.90 -0.07 -1.59
C ALA A 18 -2.35 1.21 -2.33
N ALA A 19 -3.65 1.35 -2.61
CA ALA A 19 -4.19 2.44 -3.42
C ALA A 19 -4.82 3.58 -2.60
N ALA A 20 -5.68 3.29 -1.63
CA ALA A 20 -6.53 4.28 -0.97
C ALA A 20 -5.78 5.35 -0.16
N PRO A 21 -4.75 5.02 0.65
CA PRO A 21 -3.98 6.02 1.38
C PRO A 21 -3.29 7.04 0.45
N GLY A 22 -2.84 6.58 -0.72
CA GLY A 22 -2.20 7.42 -1.73
C GLY A 22 -3.11 8.56 -2.20
N VAL A 23 -4.38 8.27 -2.46
CA VAL A 23 -5.36 9.30 -2.88
C VAL A 23 -5.50 10.38 -1.81
N LEU A 24 -5.61 9.98 -0.54
CA LEU A 24 -5.74 10.93 0.58
C LEU A 24 -4.46 11.76 0.77
N TRP A 25 -3.28 11.13 0.69
CA TRP A 25 -1.99 11.82 0.82
C TRP A 25 -1.73 12.79 -0.32
N LEU A 26 -2.05 12.41 -1.55
CA LEU A 26 -1.93 13.28 -2.72
C LEU A 26 -2.86 14.49 -2.62
N LYS A 27 -4.11 14.28 -2.19
CA LYS A 27 -5.07 15.38 -2.00
C LYS A 27 -4.60 16.35 -0.93
N ARG A 28 -4.16 15.85 0.23
CA ARG A 28 -3.63 16.69 1.33
C ARG A 28 -2.32 17.36 0.96
N GLY A 29 -1.43 16.64 0.30
CA GLY A 29 -0.15 17.17 -0.19
C GLY A 29 -0.35 18.28 -1.22
N ALA A 30 -1.37 18.17 -2.08
CA ALA A 30 -1.72 19.23 -3.03
C ALA A 30 -2.33 20.47 -2.34
N GLN A 31 -3.03 20.30 -1.21
CA GLN A 31 -3.65 21.40 -0.45
C GLN A 31 -2.65 22.13 0.46
N ASP A 32 -1.91 21.38 1.28
CA ASP A 32 -1.06 21.92 2.34
C ASP A 32 0.42 22.08 1.88
N ASN A 33 0.76 21.60 0.68
CA ASN A 33 2.13 21.49 0.17
C ASN A 33 3.10 20.92 1.22
N SER A 34 2.69 19.87 1.95
CA SER A 34 3.44 19.27 3.06
C SER A 34 3.09 17.80 3.24
N ARG A 35 3.97 17.01 3.87
CA ARG A 35 3.71 15.61 4.29
C ARG A 35 2.84 15.49 5.56
N ARG A 36 2.09 16.53 5.93
CA ARG A 36 1.25 16.54 7.14
C ARG A 36 0.14 15.49 7.02
N GLY A 37 -0.02 14.65 8.05
CA GLY A 37 -0.99 13.55 8.04
C GLY A 37 -0.61 12.34 7.17
N ALA A 38 0.64 12.27 6.70
CA ALA A 38 1.20 11.12 6.00
C ALA A 38 2.49 10.62 6.70
N SER A 39 2.84 9.36 6.47
CA SER A 39 4.05 8.73 7.02
C SER A 39 4.85 8.06 5.91
N MET A 40 6.12 8.46 5.76
CA MET A 40 7.05 7.83 4.83
C MET A 40 7.28 6.36 5.18
N GLY A 41 7.41 6.04 6.48
CA GLY A 41 7.57 4.66 6.94
C GLY A 41 6.38 3.81 6.56
N LEU A 42 5.16 4.33 6.74
CA LEU A 42 3.94 3.63 6.33
C LEU A 42 3.89 3.41 4.81
N ALA A 43 4.25 4.42 4.00
CA ALA A 43 4.30 4.27 2.54
C ALA A 43 5.31 3.20 2.09
N ILE A 44 6.47 3.11 2.75
CA ILE A 44 7.48 2.07 2.50
C ILE A 44 6.93 0.68 2.87
N VAL A 45 6.31 0.55 4.05
CA VAL A 45 5.72 -0.72 4.51
C VAL A 45 4.63 -1.19 3.54
N ILE A 46 3.78 -0.29 3.05
CA ILE A 46 2.75 -0.60 2.06
C ILE A 46 3.38 -1.13 0.76
N LEU A 47 4.45 -0.49 0.27
CA LEU A 47 5.13 -0.94 -0.94
C LEU A 47 5.73 -2.34 -0.77
N ILE A 48 6.46 -2.58 0.33
CA ILE A 48 7.07 -3.88 0.62
C ILE A 48 5.99 -4.96 0.80
N GLY A 49 4.92 -4.65 1.53
CA GLY A 49 3.79 -5.55 1.72
C GLY A 49 3.09 -5.91 0.40
N THR A 50 2.97 -4.95 -0.51
CA THR A 50 2.37 -5.16 -1.84
C THR A 50 3.28 -6.03 -2.71
N ILE A 51 4.60 -5.79 -2.72
CA ILE A 51 5.56 -6.65 -3.42
C ILE A 51 5.48 -8.08 -2.88
N ASN A 52 5.49 -8.26 -1.56
CA ASN A 52 5.39 -9.58 -0.93
C ASN A 52 4.05 -10.28 -1.23
N THR A 53 2.96 -9.51 -1.36
CA THR A 53 1.63 -10.04 -1.70
C THR A 53 1.61 -10.67 -3.09
N PHE A 54 2.31 -10.10 -4.06
CA PHE A 54 2.27 -10.54 -5.46
C PHE A 54 3.58 -11.19 -5.95
N LEU A 55 4.52 -11.48 -5.04
CA LEU A 55 5.80 -12.07 -5.38
C LEU A 55 5.59 -13.46 -6.02
N PRO A 56 6.03 -13.69 -7.27
CA PRO A 56 5.88 -14.98 -7.92
C PRO A 56 6.58 -16.11 -7.13
N GLY A 57 5.88 -17.23 -6.95
CA GLY A 57 6.41 -18.44 -6.30
C GLY A 57 6.66 -18.40 -4.79
N ALA A 58 6.54 -17.24 -4.13
CA ALA A 58 6.87 -17.09 -2.70
C ALA A 58 5.78 -16.41 -1.85
N ASN A 59 4.67 -16.00 -2.45
CA ASN A 59 3.56 -15.39 -1.71
C ASN A 59 2.63 -16.46 -1.10
N MET A 60 2.02 -16.14 0.05
CA MET A 60 1.16 -17.09 0.79
C MET A 60 -0.10 -17.50 0.03
N TRP A 61 -0.57 -16.70 -0.92
CA TRP A 61 -1.83 -16.93 -1.64
C TRP A 61 -1.69 -18.10 -2.61
N VAL A 62 -0.62 -18.09 -3.40
CA VAL A 62 -0.28 -19.17 -4.34
C VAL A 62 0.06 -20.45 -3.60
N LEU A 63 0.73 -20.35 -2.44
CA LEU A 63 1.03 -21.53 -1.61
C LEU A 63 -0.23 -22.14 -0.96
N ALA A 64 -1.24 -21.33 -0.65
CA ALA A 64 -2.48 -21.80 -0.04
C ALA A 64 -3.51 -22.31 -1.06
N LEU A 65 -3.67 -21.62 -2.19
CA LEU A 65 -4.64 -21.94 -3.26
C LEU A 65 -4.05 -21.61 -4.64
N PRO A 66 -3.18 -22.48 -5.17
CA PRO A 66 -2.51 -22.24 -6.45
C PRO A 66 -3.50 -22.17 -7.63
N GLU A 67 -4.55 -23.00 -7.62
CA GLU A 67 -5.56 -23.03 -8.70
C GLU A 67 -6.27 -21.69 -8.93
N MET A 68 -6.28 -20.82 -7.92
CA MET A 68 -6.94 -19.51 -7.96
C MET A 68 -5.96 -18.37 -8.16
N PHE A 69 -4.80 -18.42 -7.51
CA PHE A 69 -3.86 -17.30 -7.44
C PHE A 69 -2.64 -17.45 -8.35
N ASP A 70 -2.29 -18.66 -8.81
CA ASP A 70 -1.20 -18.87 -9.77
C ASP A 70 -1.69 -18.63 -11.21
N THR A 71 -2.13 -17.40 -11.47
CA THR A 71 -2.65 -17.00 -12.78
C THR A 71 -1.92 -15.76 -13.29
N PRO A 72 -1.74 -15.62 -14.62
CA PRO A 72 -1.14 -14.41 -15.19
C PRO A 72 -1.87 -13.13 -14.79
N VAL A 73 -3.20 -13.19 -14.62
CA VAL A 73 -4.03 -12.06 -14.21
C VAL A 73 -3.68 -11.62 -12.78
N PHE A 74 -3.50 -12.56 -11.85
CA PHE A 74 -3.07 -12.25 -10.49
C PHE A 74 -1.75 -11.47 -10.48
N TYR A 75 -0.74 -11.95 -11.19
CA TYR A 75 0.56 -11.25 -11.25
C TYR A 75 0.48 -9.91 -11.99
N ALA A 76 -0.30 -9.81 -13.07
CA ALA A 76 -0.53 -8.56 -13.78
C ALA A 76 -1.18 -7.50 -12.87
N THR A 77 -2.19 -7.88 -12.08
CA THR A 77 -2.77 -6.97 -11.08
C THR A 77 -1.74 -6.55 -10.03
N GLY A 78 -0.89 -7.49 -9.60
CA GLY A 78 0.21 -7.20 -8.69
C GLY A 78 1.16 -6.12 -9.21
N VAL A 79 1.57 -6.20 -10.47
CA VAL A 79 2.42 -5.17 -11.12
C VAL A 79 1.76 -3.79 -11.06
N VAL A 80 0.45 -3.73 -11.32
CA VAL A 80 -0.31 -2.47 -11.26
C VAL A 80 -0.32 -1.89 -9.84
N PHE A 81 -0.61 -2.70 -8.82
CA PHE A 81 -0.65 -2.22 -7.44
C PHE A 81 0.74 -1.86 -6.88
N VAL A 82 1.79 -2.59 -7.27
CA VAL A 82 3.17 -2.22 -6.94
C VAL A 82 3.52 -0.87 -7.57
N ALA A 83 3.16 -0.64 -8.84
CA ALA A 83 3.39 0.63 -9.51
C ALA A 83 2.64 1.79 -8.83
N ILE A 84 1.37 1.59 -8.44
CA ILE A 84 0.59 2.57 -7.68
C ILE A 84 1.25 2.89 -6.34
N ALA A 85 1.65 1.88 -5.56
CA ALA A 85 2.30 2.07 -4.27
C ALA A 85 3.66 2.79 -4.42
N ALA A 86 4.45 2.43 -5.43
CA ALA A 86 5.71 3.09 -5.74
C ALA A 86 5.51 4.56 -6.16
N PHE A 87 4.50 4.84 -6.98
CA PHE A 87 4.13 6.20 -7.36
C PHE A 87 3.71 7.04 -6.14
N ASN A 88 2.89 6.47 -5.25
CA ASN A 88 2.46 7.15 -4.03
C ASN A 88 3.65 7.48 -3.11
N LEU A 89 4.59 6.54 -2.95
CA LEU A 89 5.82 6.76 -2.18
C LEU A 89 6.70 7.84 -2.81
N TYR A 90 6.88 7.80 -4.13
CA TYR A 90 7.64 8.81 -4.88
C TYR A 90 7.01 10.20 -4.74
N ARG A 91 5.70 10.32 -4.94
CA ARG A 91 5.02 11.61 -4.78
C ARG A 91 5.14 12.13 -3.35
N LEU A 92 5.01 11.26 -2.36
CA LEU A 92 5.18 11.65 -0.97
C LEU A 92 6.62 12.10 -0.67
N SER A 93 7.63 11.48 -1.30
CA SER A 93 9.04 11.85 -1.13
C SER A 93 9.41 13.19 -1.77
N THR A 94 8.62 13.69 -2.72
CA THR A 94 8.82 15.03 -3.33
C THR A 94 8.24 16.18 -2.49
N LEU A 95 7.27 15.91 -1.61
CA LEU A 95 6.68 16.94 -0.74
C LEU A 95 7.65 17.35 0.36
N PRO A 96 7.62 18.59 0.88
CA PRO A 96 8.50 19.00 1.96
C PRO A 96 8.15 18.28 3.28
N PRO A 97 9.15 18.03 4.14
CA PRO A 97 8.93 17.39 5.43
C PRO A 97 7.92 18.14 6.30
N LYS A 98 7.32 17.42 7.24
CA LYS A 98 6.39 17.98 8.23
C LYS A 98 7.13 19.05 9.03
N THR A 99 6.64 20.29 9.05
CA THR A 99 7.13 21.32 9.96
C THR A 99 6.76 20.90 11.38
N ARG A 100 7.75 20.84 12.26
CA ARG A 100 7.57 20.46 13.66
C ARG A 100 7.00 21.66 14.42
N THR A 101 5.69 21.75 14.54
CA THR A 101 5.07 22.74 15.43
C THR A 101 5.25 22.27 16.87
N GLU A 102 5.89 23.07 17.73
CA GLU A 102 6.17 22.75 19.14
C GLU A 102 4.89 22.54 19.98
N GLU A 103 3.74 23.00 19.50
CA GLU A 103 2.48 23.01 20.24
C GLU A 103 1.73 21.67 20.28
N MET A 104 2.08 20.68 19.44
CA MET A 104 1.38 19.40 19.46
C MET A 104 2.15 18.36 20.29
N PRO A 105 1.58 17.86 21.40
CA PRO A 105 2.19 16.79 22.18
C PRO A 105 2.40 15.57 21.29
N ARG A 106 3.51 14.86 21.51
CA ARG A 106 3.85 13.66 20.73
C ARG A 106 2.70 12.66 20.81
N PRO A 107 2.10 12.21 19.69
CA PRO A 107 1.34 10.99 19.72
C PRO A 107 2.29 9.84 20.10
N VAL A 108 1.82 8.93 20.95
CA VAL A 108 2.61 7.83 21.53
C VAL A 108 2.88 6.72 20.48
N TRP A 109 2.57 6.96 19.21
CA TRP A 109 2.63 5.97 18.13
C TRP A 109 3.33 6.51 16.88
#